data_AF-A0A920V261-F1
#
_entry.id   AF-A0A920V261-F1
#
_cell.length_a   1.000
_cell.length_b   1.000
_cell.length_c   1.000
_cell.angle_alpha   90.00
_cell.angle_beta   90.00
_cell.angle_gamma   90.00
#
_symmetry.space_group_name_H-M   'P 1'
#
loop_
_entity.id
_entity.type
_entity.pdbx_description
1 polymer ?
#
loop_
_entity_poly.entity_id
_entity_poly.type
_entity_poly.pdbx_seq_one_letter_code
_entity_poly.pdbx_strand_id
1 'polypeptide(L)'
;MLHPYGRYSNAFKFAGEVDVLEALADTRSRYRVDSRRISVRGFSMGGAACWQFAVHYADRWFAANPGAGFSETPEFLKFFQKETLNPTWFEKRLWHWYDCTDWAVNLAHCPTVAYSGELDIQKQAADIMEQALSEEGIDLVHVIGPGTKHSIHPDAKVEIDRRLSSIARVGSERYPRHVVLATWTLKYNRMHWVTIDGLGEHWKAPRVSLPTLPVAADWNWPPGMSPDCVCRFLRVTPRSMSAGR
;
A
#
# COMPACT_ATOMS: atom_id res chain seq x y z
N MET A 1 19.89 -4.36 3.63
CA MET A 1 18.57 -4.59 4.24
C MET A 1 18.44 -3.65 5.42
N LEU A 2 17.32 -2.93 5.54
CA LEU A 2 17.06 -2.00 6.64
C LEU A 2 16.00 -2.63 7.55
N HIS A 3 16.27 -2.67 8.86
CA HIS A 3 15.31 -3.10 9.88
C HIS A 3 15.01 -1.90 10.79
N PRO A 4 14.04 -1.06 10.43
CA PRO A 4 13.68 0.09 11.25
C PRO A 4 12.99 -0.38 12.54
N TYR A 5 13.16 0.36 13.64
CA TYR A 5 12.48 0.05 14.90
C TYR A 5 10.97 0.17 14.76
N GLY A 6 10.50 1.19 14.01
CA GLY A 6 9.10 1.40 13.66
C GLY A 6 8.19 1.62 14.84
N ARG A 7 8.75 1.96 16.01
CA ARG A 7 8.05 2.16 17.28
C ARG A 7 7.01 1.07 17.55
N TYR A 8 7.46 -0.19 17.63
CA TYR A 8 6.72 -1.43 17.90
C TYR A 8 5.37 -1.27 18.63
N SER A 9 5.30 -0.46 19.69
CA SER A 9 4.10 -0.20 20.48
C SER A 9 2.88 0.33 19.69
N ASN A 10 3.07 0.86 18.48
CA ASN A 10 1.98 1.30 17.61
C ASN A 10 1.89 0.53 16.28
N ALA A 11 2.57 -0.62 16.17
CA ALA A 11 2.60 -1.43 14.97
C ALA A 11 2.92 -0.64 13.69
N PHE A 12 3.94 0.23 13.75
CA PHE A 12 4.41 1.04 12.62
C PHE A 12 3.41 2.10 12.13
N LYS A 13 2.40 2.44 12.93
CA LYS A 13 1.45 3.53 12.67
C LYS A 13 1.99 4.86 13.24
N PHE A 14 1.45 6.00 12.80
CA PHE A 14 1.80 7.33 13.34
C PHE A 14 3.33 7.59 13.38
N ALA A 15 3.90 7.75 14.58
CA ALA A 15 5.32 7.98 14.76
C ALA A 15 6.18 6.77 14.37
N GLY A 16 5.60 5.56 14.35
CA GLY A 16 6.26 4.37 13.82
C GLY A 16 6.41 4.41 12.31
N GLU A 17 5.41 4.97 11.61
CA GLU A 17 5.46 5.18 10.17
C GLU A 17 6.55 6.20 9.81
N VAL A 18 6.58 7.33 10.53
CA VAL A 18 7.59 8.38 10.34
C VAL A 18 9.00 7.82 10.59
N ASP A 19 9.19 7.02 11.63
CA ASP A 19 10.47 6.37 11.95
C ASP A 19 10.99 5.52 10.77
N VAL A 20 10.12 4.71 10.14
CA VAL A 20 10.50 3.94 8.94
C VAL A 20 10.89 4.84 7.78
N LEU A 21 10.10 5.88 7.52
CA LEU A 21 10.33 6.77 6.38
C LEU A 21 11.61 7.58 6.55
N GLU A 22 11.90 8.07 7.76
CA GLU A 22 13.13 8.78 8.09
C GLU A 22 14.35 7.84 8.04
N ALA A 23 14.23 6.62 8.58
CA ALA A 23 15.29 5.63 8.50
C ALA A 23 15.60 5.24 7.04
N LEU A 24 14.57 5.12 6.20
CA LEU A 24 14.74 4.87 4.77
C LEU A 24 15.42 6.05 4.06
N ALA A 25 15.03 7.28 4.38
CA ALA A 25 15.64 8.48 3.83
C ALA A 25 17.11 8.62 4.22
N ASP A 26 17.46 8.41 5.50
CA ASP A 26 18.84 8.43 6.00
C ASP A 26 19.68 7.31 5.36
N THR A 27 19.12 6.10 5.22
CA THR A 27 19.82 5.01 4.51
C THR A 27 20.13 5.40 3.06
N ARG A 28 19.17 6.03 2.36
CA ARG A 28 19.36 6.48 0.98
C ARG A 28 20.36 7.63 0.84
N SER A 29 20.57 8.44 1.88
CA SER A 29 21.55 9.53 1.86
C SER A 29 22.98 9.03 2.06
N ARG A 30 23.15 7.92 2.80
CA ARG A 30 24.46 7.34 3.13
C ARG A 30 24.94 6.26 2.17
N TYR A 31 24.01 5.55 1.53
CA TYR A 31 24.31 4.41 0.67
C TYR A 31 23.76 4.59 -0.74
N ARG A 32 24.44 3.98 -1.72
CA ARG A 32 23.97 3.89 -3.11
C ARG A 32 22.79 2.93 -3.19
N VAL A 33 21.58 3.44 -2.99
CA VAL A 33 20.33 2.70 -3.10
C VAL A 33 19.64 3.05 -4.41
N ASP A 34 19.42 2.05 -5.27
CA ASP A 34 18.54 2.21 -6.43
C ASP A 34 17.09 2.33 -5.95
N SER A 35 16.51 3.52 -6.10
CA SER A 35 15.14 3.80 -5.68
C SER A 35 14.08 3.01 -6.43
N ARG A 36 14.44 2.41 -7.58
CA ARG A 36 13.56 1.52 -8.35
C ARG A 36 13.57 0.08 -7.85
N ARG A 37 14.42 -0.24 -6.88
CA ARG A 37 14.66 -1.61 -6.38
C ARG A 37 14.55 -1.70 -4.86
N ILE A 38 13.70 -0.85 -4.26
CA ILE A 38 13.33 -0.94 -2.85
C ILE A 38 12.05 -1.78 -2.73
N SER A 39 12.07 -2.84 -1.93
CA SER A 39 10.87 -3.60 -1.57
C SER A 39 10.51 -3.35 -0.11
N VAL A 40 9.23 -3.39 0.22
CA VAL A 40 8.75 -3.48 1.61
C VAL A 40 8.36 -4.93 1.91
N ARG A 41 8.82 -5.47 3.03
CA ARG A 41 8.56 -6.85 3.45
C ARG A 41 8.36 -6.90 4.95
N GLY A 42 7.56 -7.83 5.43
CA GLY A 42 7.45 -8.09 6.86
C GLY A 42 6.57 -9.29 7.18
N PHE A 43 6.70 -9.80 8.41
CA PHE A 43 5.95 -10.94 8.92
C PHE A 43 5.25 -10.59 10.23
N SER A 44 4.06 -11.14 10.49
CA SER A 44 3.25 -10.86 11.68
C SER A 44 2.90 -9.36 11.79
N MET A 45 3.24 -8.71 12.90
CA MET A 45 3.14 -7.26 13.03
C MET A 45 3.91 -6.51 11.92
N GLY A 46 5.05 -7.03 11.46
CA GLY A 46 5.74 -6.48 10.29
C GLY A 46 4.99 -6.70 8.98
N GLY A 47 4.18 -7.76 8.89
CA GLY A 47 3.26 -7.99 7.77
C GLY A 47 2.14 -6.97 7.72
N ALA A 48 1.60 -6.61 8.89
CA ALA A 48 0.59 -5.56 9.02
C ALA A 48 1.15 -4.19 8.61
N ALA A 49 2.38 -3.88 9.07
CA ALA A 49 3.10 -2.71 8.61
C ALA A 49 3.31 -2.74 7.08
N CYS A 50 3.70 -3.90 6.53
CA CYS A 50 3.93 -4.05 5.09
C CYS A 50 2.67 -3.77 4.27
N TRP A 51 1.49 -4.23 4.69
CA TRP A 51 0.22 -3.88 4.05
C TRP A 51 0.01 -2.36 4.02
N GLN A 52 0.13 -1.70 5.17
CA GLN A 52 -0.03 -0.24 5.29
C GLN A 52 0.93 0.51 4.35
N PHE A 53 2.22 0.15 4.36
CA PHE A 53 3.19 0.81 3.51
C PHE A 53 2.92 0.56 2.03
N ALA A 54 2.47 -0.64 1.67
CA ALA A 54 2.15 -1.00 0.29
C ALA A 54 0.98 -0.16 -0.25
N VAL A 55 -0.10 0.01 0.51
CA VAL A 55 -1.30 0.72 0.02
C VAL A 55 -1.17 2.25 0.09
N HIS A 56 -0.46 2.80 1.08
CA HIS A 56 -0.29 4.25 1.23
C HIS A 56 0.88 4.84 0.42
N TYR A 57 1.85 4.00 0.06
CA TYR A 57 3.07 4.42 -0.64
C TYR A 57 3.40 3.49 -1.82
N ALA A 58 2.38 3.02 -2.54
CA ALA A 58 2.52 1.99 -3.58
C ALA A 58 3.57 2.34 -4.64
N ASP A 59 3.74 3.63 -4.95
CA ASP A 59 4.73 4.12 -5.92
C ASP A 59 6.19 4.06 -5.45
N ARG A 60 6.45 3.75 -4.16
CA ARG A 60 7.80 3.70 -3.58
C ARG A 60 8.45 2.33 -3.63
N TRP A 61 7.68 1.29 -3.92
CA TRP A 61 8.13 -0.09 -3.83
C TRP A 61 8.11 -0.76 -5.20
N PHE A 62 9.14 -1.54 -5.54
CA PHE A 62 9.02 -2.41 -6.71
C PHE A 62 8.13 -3.61 -6.44
N ALA A 63 8.04 -4.02 -5.17
CA ALA A 63 7.15 -5.06 -4.70
C ALA A 63 6.93 -4.97 -3.19
N ALA A 64 5.79 -5.48 -2.74
CA ALA A 64 5.46 -5.70 -1.34
C ALA A 64 5.38 -7.21 -1.02
N ASN A 65 5.80 -7.60 0.17
CA ASN A 65 5.66 -8.96 0.68
C ASN A 65 5.14 -8.96 2.13
N PRO A 66 3.83 -8.74 2.32
CA PRO A 66 3.19 -8.84 3.61
C PRO A 66 2.96 -10.31 3.97
N GLY A 67 3.44 -10.72 5.14
CA GLY A 67 3.30 -12.09 5.65
C GLY A 67 2.50 -12.13 6.95
N ALA A 68 1.40 -12.89 6.97
CA ALA A 68 0.62 -13.22 8.17
C ALA A 68 0.37 -12.04 9.14
N GLY A 69 0.07 -10.86 8.63
CA GLY A 69 -0.21 -9.65 9.40
C GLY A 69 -1.57 -9.08 9.03
N PHE A 70 -2.26 -8.49 10.01
CA PHE A 70 -3.60 -7.92 9.80
C PHE A 70 -3.59 -6.79 8.76
N SER A 71 -4.68 -6.66 8.01
CA SER A 71 -4.84 -5.63 6.97
C SER A 71 -5.99 -4.65 7.28
N GLU A 72 -6.90 -5.00 8.17
CA GLU A 72 -8.13 -4.26 8.43
C GLU A 72 -8.52 -4.40 9.91
N THR A 73 -9.15 -3.37 10.46
CA THR A 73 -9.41 -3.27 11.89
C THR A 73 -10.59 -4.13 12.36
N PRO A 74 -11.80 -4.07 11.74
CA PRO A 74 -12.97 -4.69 12.35
C PRO A 74 -12.87 -6.22 12.36
N GLU A 75 -12.39 -6.81 11.28
CA GLU A 75 -12.33 -8.25 11.10
C GLU A 75 -11.18 -8.84 11.90
N PHE A 76 -10.03 -8.16 11.97
CA PHE A 76 -8.97 -8.50 12.92
C PHE A 76 -9.47 -8.52 14.37
N LEU A 77 -10.15 -7.47 14.84
CA LEU A 77 -10.61 -7.42 16.23
C LEU A 77 -11.68 -8.49 16.52
N LYS A 78 -12.62 -8.73 15.60
CA LYS A 78 -13.65 -9.76 15.79
C LYS A 78 -13.11 -11.19 15.69
N PHE A 79 -12.29 -11.47 14.68
CA PHE A 79 -11.87 -12.83 14.36
C PHE A 79 -10.64 -13.25 15.18
N PHE A 80 -9.64 -12.38 15.25
CA PHE A 80 -8.39 -12.67 15.93
C PHE A 80 -8.47 -12.36 17.43
N GLN A 81 -8.90 -11.14 17.80
CA GLN A 81 -9.00 -10.76 19.21
C GLN A 81 -10.29 -11.25 19.89
N LYS A 82 -11.27 -11.74 19.11
CA LYS A 82 -12.57 -12.22 19.60
C LYS A 82 -13.33 -11.15 20.38
N GLU A 83 -13.19 -9.90 19.96
CA GLU A 83 -13.84 -8.75 20.59
C GLU A 83 -15.26 -8.53 20.05
N THR A 84 -16.18 -8.16 20.94
CA THR A 84 -17.48 -7.61 20.55
C THR A 84 -17.33 -6.12 20.28
N LEU A 85 -17.41 -5.73 19.01
CA LEU A 85 -17.22 -4.34 18.61
C LEU A 85 -18.49 -3.51 18.79
N ASN A 86 -18.38 -2.43 19.57
CA ASN A 86 -19.39 -1.37 19.68
C ASN A 86 -18.80 0.00 19.30
N PRO A 87 -18.27 0.15 18.08
CA PRO A 87 -17.52 1.34 17.69
C PRO A 87 -18.45 2.53 17.52
N THR A 88 -18.02 3.66 18.05
CA THR A 88 -18.58 4.97 17.79
C THR A 88 -18.47 5.33 16.31
N TRP A 89 -19.24 6.34 15.89
CA TRP A 89 -19.21 6.79 14.49
C TRP A 89 -17.81 7.30 14.07
N PHE A 90 -17.03 7.88 14.99
CA PHE A 90 -15.72 8.43 14.69
C PHE A 90 -14.64 7.34 14.65
N GLU A 91 -14.75 6.27 15.43
CA GLU A 91 -13.86 5.11 15.31
C GLU A 91 -14.00 4.47 13.93
N LYS A 92 -15.24 4.20 13.50
CA LYS A 92 -15.51 3.69 12.14
C LYS A 92 -14.91 4.59 11.07
N ARG A 93 -15.07 5.90 11.22
CA ARG A 93 -14.52 6.89 10.29
C ARG A 93 -12.99 6.90 10.27
N LEU A 94 -12.33 6.69 11.41
CA LEU A 94 -10.88 6.71 11.53
C LEU A 94 -10.23 5.36 11.18
N TRP A 95 -10.98 4.26 11.16
CA TRP A 95 -10.47 2.97 10.67
C TRP A 95 -10.00 3.04 9.22
N HIS A 96 -10.66 3.84 8.38
CA HIS A 96 -10.21 4.17 7.01
C HIS A 96 -8.77 4.69 6.92
N TRP A 97 -8.16 5.10 8.04
CA TRP A 97 -6.76 5.50 8.05
C TRP A 97 -5.78 4.33 7.87
N TYR A 98 -6.13 3.12 8.32
CA TYR A 98 -5.21 1.98 8.29
C TYR A 98 -5.85 0.67 7.79
N ASP A 99 -7.15 0.67 7.51
CA ASP A 99 -7.82 -0.45 6.86
C ASP A 99 -7.40 -0.51 5.40
N CYS A 100 -6.42 -1.35 5.12
CA CYS A 100 -5.73 -1.44 3.84
C CYS A 100 -6.66 -1.86 2.69
N THR A 101 -7.77 -2.53 3.02
CA THR A 101 -8.85 -2.89 2.09
C THR A 101 -9.45 -1.66 1.41
N ASP A 102 -9.62 -0.56 2.14
CA ASP A 102 -10.17 0.70 1.59
C ASP A 102 -9.25 1.39 0.57
N TRP A 103 -8.00 0.92 0.48
CA TRP A 103 -6.94 1.45 -0.36
C TRP A 103 -6.43 0.41 -1.37
N ALA A 104 -7.10 -0.74 -1.49
CA ALA A 104 -6.64 -1.90 -2.26
C ALA A 104 -6.28 -1.56 -3.71
N VAL A 105 -7.06 -0.70 -4.38
CA VAL A 105 -6.80 -0.24 -5.76
C VAL A 105 -5.42 0.37 -5.95
N ASN A 106 -4.81 0.94 -4.91
CA ASN A 106 -3.47 1.53 -5.00
C ASN A 106 -2.40 0.46 -5.29
N LEU A 107 -2.65 -0.81 -4.97
CA LEU A 107 -1.75 -1.92 -5.29
C LEU A 107 -1.66 -2.23 -6.79
N ALA A 108 -2.47 -1.59 -7.64
CA ALA A 108 -2.24 -1.57 -9.08
C ALA A 108 -0.84 -1.05 -9.45
N HIS A 109 -0.22 -0.24 -8.58
CA HIS A 109 1.13 0.31 -8.77
C HIS A 109 2.23 -0.43 -8.01
N CYS A 110 1.87 -1.42 -7.17
CA CYS A 110 2.80 -2.15 -6.32
C CYS A 110 2.53 -3.65 -6.39
N PRO A 111 3.29 -4.40 -7.21
CA PRO A 111 3.23 -5.85 -7.24
C PRO A 111 3.32 -6.45 -5.83
N THR A 112 2.31 -7.21 -5.43
CA THR A 112 2.19 -7.71 -4.06
C THR A 112 2.20 -9.23 -4.04
N VAL A 113 3.13 -9.80 -3.26
CA VAL A 113 3.25 -11.24 -3.03
C VAL A 113 2.95 -11.48 -1.55
N ALA A 114 1.72 -11.81 -1.22
CA ALA A 114 1.33 -12.11 0.16
C ALA A 114 1.81 -13.51 0.58
N TYR A 115 2.01 -13.71 1.88
CA TYR A 115 2.33 -15.02 2.46
C TYR A 115 1.48 -15.32 3.69
N SER A 116 0.99 -16.56 3.79
CA SER A 116 0.41 -17.09 5.02
C SER A 116 0.81 -18.55 5.22
N GLY A 117 0.97 -18.96 6.48
CA GLY A 117 0.89 -20.39 6.81
C GLY A 117 -0.55 -20.87 6.62
N GLU A 118 -0.73 -22.07 6.08
CA GLU A 118 -2.05 -22.68 5.84
C GLU A 118 -2.90 -22.76 7.12
N LEU A 119 -2.26 -23.06 8.24
CA LEU A 119 -2.89 -23.23 9.56
C LEU A 119 -2.77 -21.98 10.43
N ASP A 120 -2.29 -20.87 9.86
CA ASP A 120 -2.20 -19.59 10.56
C ASP A 120 -3.56 -18.89 10.56
N ILE A 121 -4.08 -18.59 11.75
CA ILE A 121 -5.33 -17.83 11.89
C ILE A 121 -5.22 -16.42 11.28
N GLN A 122 -4.01 -15.85 11.20
CA GLN A 122 -3.79 -14.56 10.55
C GLN A 122 -3.82 -14.63 9.02
N LYS A 123 -4.00 -15.82 8.42
CA LYS A 123 -4.27 -15.97 6.99
C LYS A 123 -5.48 -15.14 6.55
N GLN A 124 -6.47 -14.99 7.43
CA GLN A 124 -7.68 -14.21 7.23
C GLN A 124 -7.42 -12.80 6.67
N ALA A 125 -6.33 -12.13 7.08
CA ALA A 125 -5.99 -10.81 6.57
C ALA A 125 -5.69 -10.82 5.06
N ALA A 126 -4.89 -11.78 4.61
CA ALA A 126 -4.61 -11.93 3.17
C ALA A 126 -5.87 -12.34 2.40
N ASP A 127 -6.77 -13.14 2.99
CA ASP A 127 -8.04 -13.54 2.37
C ASP A 127 -8.97 -12.33 2.15
N ILE A 128 -9.05 -11.42 3.13
CA ILE A 128 -9.83 -10.19 2.99
C ILE A 128 -9.20 -9.23 1.99
N MET A 129 -7.87 -9.11 1.97
CA MET A 129 -7.19 -8.33 0.93
C MET A 129 -7.40 -8.93 -0.47
N GLU A 130 -7.40 -10.25 -0.60
CA GLU A 130 -7.71 -10.93 -1.88
C GLU A 130 -9.13 -10.58 -2.34
N GLN A 131 -10.13 -10.61 -1.44
CA GLN A 131 -11.49 -10.17 -1.75
C GLN A 131 -11.51 -8.70 -2.20
N ALA A 132 -10.93 -7.78 -1.43
CA ALA A 132 -10.91 -6.36 -1.76
C ALA A 132 -10.18 -6.06 -3.08
N LEU A 133 -9.11 -6.79 -3.37
CA LEU A 133 -8.39 -6.68 -4.64
C LEU A 133 -9.19 -7.25 -5.82
N SER A 134 -9.93 -8.35 -5.61
CA SER A 134 -10.80 -8.92 -6.65
C SER A 134 -11.91 -7.97 -7.09
N GLU A 135 -12.46 -7.18 -6.15
CA GLU A 135 -13.46 -6.13 -6.44
C GLU A 135 -12.87 -4.99 -7.31
N GLU A 136 -11.55 -4.82 -7.27
CA GLU A 136 -10.79 -3.89 -8.11
C GLU A 136 -10.22 -4.53 -9.39
N GLY A 137 -10.49 -5.83 -9.62
CA GLY A 137 -9.97 -6.58 -10.76
C GLY A 137 -8.45 -6.86 -10.67
N ILE A 138 -7.91 -6.94 -9.46
CA ILE A 138 -6.49 -7.20 -9.19
C ILE A 138 -6.36 -8.60 -8.58
N ASP A 139 -5.59 -9.48 -9.23
CA ASP A 139 -5.30 -10.80 -8.68
C ASP A 139 -4.16 -10.72 -7.64
N LEU A 140 -4.41 -11.20 -6.42
CA LEU A 140 -3.38 -11.30 -5.39
C LEU A 140 -2.56 -12.58 -5.58
N VAL A 141 -1.23 -12.44 -5.61
CA VAL A 141 -0.35 -13.61 -5.47
C VAL A 141 -0.26 -13.97 -3.99
N HIS A 142 -0.98 -15.00 -3.56
CA HIS A 142 -0.95 -15.51 -2.19
C HIS A 142 -0.16 -16.82 -2.10
N VAL A 143 1.05 -16.76 -1.56
CA VAL A 143 1.87 -17.94 -1.30
C VAL A 143 1.42 -18.58 0.02
N ILE A 144 1.00 -19.85 -0.04
CA ILE A 144 0.58 -20.61 1.14
C ILE A 144 1.67 -21.61 1.55
N GLY A 145 2.07 -21.57 2.82
CA GLY A 145 2.95 -22.57 3.42
C GLY A 145 2.12 -23.76 3.95
N PRO A 146 2.18 -24.94 3.31
CA PRO A 146 1.36 -26.08 3.72
C PRO A 146 1.71 -26.56 5.14
N GLY A 147 0.70 -26.96 5.92
CA GLY A 147 0.84 -27.43 7.30
C GLY A 147 1.47 -26.43 8.27
N THR A 148 1.67 -25.17 7.86
CA THR A 148 2.45 -24.19 8.60
C THR A 148 1.52 -23.28 9.39
N LYS A 149 1.85 -23.06 10.67
CA LYS A 149 1.16 -22.09 11.54
C LYS A 149 1.80 -20.71 11.36
N HIS A 150 2.03 -19.99 12.46
CA HIS A 150 2.60 -18.64 12.46
C HIS A 150 4.14 -18.63 12.28
N SER A 151 4.60 -19.10 11.12
CA SER A 151 6.00 -19.05 10.71
C SER A 151 6.14 -19.08 9.19
N ILE A 152 7.35 -18.88 8.67
CA ILE A 152 7.63 -18.95 7.23
C ILE A 152 8.04 -20.38 6.86
N HIS A 153 7.25 -21.03 6.00
CA HIS A 153 7.55 -22.34 5.44
C HIS A 153 8.80 -22.27 4.54
N PRO A 154 9.76 -23.21 4.65
CA PRO A 154 11.01 -23.16 3.88
C PRO A 154 10.81 -23.05 2.36
N ASP A 155 9.91 -23.86 1.79
CA ASP A 155 9.67 -23.82 0.33
C ASP A 155 8.91 -22.56 -0.10
N ALA A 156 8.03 -22.05 0.77
CA ALA A 156 7.33 -20.80 0.50
C ALA A 156 8.32 -19.64 0.47
N LYS A 157 9.34 -19.64 1.35
CA LYS A 157 10.42 -18.66 1.33
C LYS A 157 11.15 -18.64 -0.01
N VAL A 158 11.48 -19.83 -0.55
CA VAL A 158 12.13 -19.97 -1.87
C VAL A 158 11.24 -19.39 -2.97
N GLU A 159 9.94 -19.69 -2.96
CA GLU A 159 9.00 -19.19 -3.95
C GLU A 159 8.81 -17.67 -3.87
N ILE A 160 8.70 -17.11 -2.66
CA ILE A 160 8.62 -15.66 -2.42
C ILE A 160 9.88 -14.98 -2.98
N ASP A 161 11.07 -15.48 -2.63
CA ASP A 161 12.32 -14.89 -3.08
C ASP A 161 12.51 -15.01 -4.60
N ARG A 162 12.03 -16.10 -5.23
CA ARG A 162 12.01 -16.27 -6.68
C ARG A 162 11.14 -15.20 -7.36
N ARG A 163 9.92 -14.97 -6.85
CA ARG A 163 9.00 -13.95 -7.39
C ARG A 163 9.54 -12.54 -7.21
N LEU A 164 9.99 -12.20 -6.01
CA LEU A 164 10.57 -10.88 -5.73
C LEU A 164 11.81 -10.63 -6.60
N SER A 165 12.68 -11.63 -6.78
CA SER A 165 13.85 -11.51 -7.67
C SER A 165 13.43 -11.27 -9.13
N SER A 166 12.35 -11.91 -9.58
CA SER A 166 11.80 -11.69 -10.93
C SER A 166 11.29 -10.26 -11.11
N ILE A 167 10.50 -9.74 -10.15
CA ILE A 167 9.97 -8.37 -10.22
C ILE A 167 11.12 -7.34 -10.11
N ALA A 168 12.10 -7.60 -9.24
CA ALA A 168 13.26 -6.74 -9.06
C ALA A 168 14.08 -6.54 -10.35
N ARG A 169 14.09 -7.50 -11.29
CA ARG A 169 14.78 -7.35 -12.58
C ARG A 169 14.25 -6.15 -13.36
N VAL A 170 12.94 -5.91 -13.32
CA VAL A 170 12.25 -4.77 -13.96
C VAL A 170 12.33 -3.52 -13.07
N GLY A 171 12.10 -3.69 -11.76
CA GLY A 171 11.98 -2.60 -10.79
C GLY A 171 10.64 -1.86 -10.89
N SER A 172 10.38 -0.88 -10.02
CA SER A 172 9.12 -0.12 -10.01
C SER A 172 8.92 0.70 -11.30
N GLU A 173 7.69 0.91 -11.75
CA GLU A 173 7.43 1.77 -12.91
C GLU A 173 7.65 3.25 -12.54
N ARG A 174 8.45 3.97 -13.34
CA ARG A 174 8.78 5.37 -13.03
C ARG A 174 7.72 6.35 -13.52
N TYR A 175 7.10 6.03 -14.66
CA TYR A 175 6.19 6.92 -15.38
C TYR A 175 5.03 6.10 -15.95
N PRO A 176 4.14 5.58 -15.08
CA PRO A 176 2.98 4.85 -15.56
C PRO A 176 2.11 5.74 -16.43
N ARG A 177 1.58 5.17 -17.52
CA ARG A 177 0.66 5.87 -18.43
C ARG A 177 -0.72 6.07 -17.82
N HIS A 178 -1.05 5.33 -16.77
CA HIS A 178 -2.33 5.41 -16.07
C HIS A 178 -2.06 5.39 -14.58
N VAL A 179 -2.68 6.32 -13.84
CA VAL A 179 -2.53 6.41 -12.39
C VAL A 179 -3.89 6.32 -11.73
N VAL A 180 -4.07 5.29 -10.92
CA VAL A 180 -5.15 5.17 -9.93
C VAL A 180 -4.67 5.57 -8.55
N LEU A 181 -5.51 6.27 -7.79
CA LEU A 181 -5.29 6.60 -6.40
C LEU A 181 -6.63 6.69 -5.67
N ALA A 182 -6.83 5.82 -4.68
CA ALA A 182 -7.80 6.01 -3.60
C ALA A 182 -7.11 6.71 -2.44
N THR A 183 -7.73 7.76 -1.88
CA THR A 183 -7.19 8.39 -0.68
C THR A 183 -8.22 9.05 0.22
N TRP A 184 -8.29 8.65 1.48
CA TRP A 184 -9.27 9.16 2.44
C TRP A 184 -8.81 10.42 3.19
N THR A 185 -7.55 10.81 3.05
CA THR A 185 -6.94 11.92 3.77
C THR A 185 -5.77 12.49 2.98
N LEU A 186 -5.56 13.81 3.08
CA LEU A 186 -4.44 14.46 2.41
C LEU A 186 -3.05 14.03 2.91
N LYS A 187 -2.97 13.23 3.99
CA LYS A 187 -1.71 12.62 4.44
C LYS A 187 -1.09 11.69 3.38
N TYR A 188 -1.92 10.95 2.64
CA TYR A 188 -1.49 10.01 1.60
C TYR A 188 -2.03 10.46 0.24
N ASN A 189 -1.62 11.65 -0.20
CA ASN A 189 -2.21 12.34 -1.35
C ASN A 189 -1.40 12.22 -2.64
N ARG A 190 -0.44 11.29 -2.72
CA ARG A 190 0.47 11.19 -3.87
C ARG A 190 0.52 9.77 -4.40
N MET A 191 0.59 9.69 -5.73
CA MET A 191 0.86 8.46 -6.45
C MET A 191 1.59 8.82 -7.74
N HIS A 192 2.85 8.40 -7.88
CA HIS A 192 3.71 8.73 -9.02
C HIS A 192 3.76 10.24 -9.31
N TRP A 193 3.18 10.68 -10.43
CA TRP A 193 3.17 12.07 -10.88
C TRP A 193 1.89 12.83 -10.49
N VAL A 194 0.96 12.18 -9.78
CA VAL A 194 -0.31 12.74 -9.31
C VAL A 194 -0.17 13.22 -7.86
N THR A 195 -0.71 14.42 -7.56
CA THR A 195 -0.89 14.92 -6.20
C THR A 195 -2.31 15.48 -6.04
N ILE A 196 -3.02 15.06 -5.00
CA ILE A 196 -4.32 15.62 -4.63
C ILE A 196 -4.06 16.75 -3.63
N ASP A 197 -4.36 17.99 -4.00
CA ASP A 197 -4.10 19.17 -3.16
C ASP A 197 -5.27 19.46 -2.21
N GLY A 198 -6.48 18.96 -2.52
CA GLY A 198 -7.67 19.21 -1.71
C GLY A 198 -8.75 18.15 -1.85
N LEU A 199 -9.32 17.77 -0.70
CA LEU A 199 -10.51 16.92 -0.59
C LEU A 199 -11.72 17.76 -0.19
N GLY A 200 -12.90 17.41 -0.69
CA GLY A 200 -14.14 18.06 -0.24
C GLY A 200 -14.47 17.76 1.21
N GLU A 201 -14.17 16.54 1.67
CA GLU A 201 -14.26 16.10 3.05
C GLU A 201 -13.22 14.98 3.26
N HIS A 202 -12.55 14.95 4.41
CA HIS A 202 -11.73 13.80 4.79
C HIS A 202 -12.61 12.64 5.24
N TRP A 203 -12.12 11.41 5.09
CA TRP A 203 -12.76 10.18 5.54
C TRP A 203 -14.08 9.86 4.82
N LYS A 204 -14.21 10.34 3.58
CA LYS A 204 -15.29 9.98 2.66
C LYS A 204 -14.66 9.60 1.33
N ALA A 205 -14.70 8.33 0.96
CA ALA A 205 -13.98 7.72 -0.17
C ALA A 205 -13.82 8.63 -1.41
N PRO A 206 -12.67 9.30 -1.57
CA PRO A 206 -12.29 9.97 -2.82
C PRO A 206 -11.50 8.96 -3.66
N ARG A 207 -12.07 8.54 -4.79
CA ARG A 207 -11.35 7.78 -5.81
C ARG A 207 -11.01 8.70 -6.98
N VAL A 208 -9.76 8.67 -7.40
CA VAL A 208 -9.28 9.35 -8.61
C VAL A 208 -8.64 8.31 -9.53
N SER A 209 -9.09 8.29 -10.79
CA SER A 209 -8.50 7.48 -11.87
C SER A 209 -8.23 8.43 -13.03
N LEU A 210 -6.96 8.55 -13.45
CA LEU A 210 -6.55 9.53 -14.45
C LEU A 210 -5.80 8.84 -15.60
N PRO A 211 -6.27 9.01 -16.86
CA PRO A 211 -5.50 8.61 -18.02
C PRO A 211 -4.40 9.64 -18.35
N THR A 212 -3.19 9.14 -18.63
CA THR A 212 -2.04 9.80 -19.30
C THR A 212 -1.42 11.05 -18.66
N LEU A 213 -0.08 11.13 -18.80
CA LEU A 213 0.75 12.30 -18.46
C LEU A 213 0.20 13.55 -19.16
N PRO A 214 -0.13 14.64 -18.45
CA PRO A 214 -0.38 15.88 -19.14
C PRO A 214 0.94 16.41 -19.68
N VAL A 215 1.00 16.57 -21.00
CA VAL A 215 1.77 17.67 -21.58
C VAL A 215 1.30 18.92 -20.87
N ALA A 216 2.24 19.69 -20.31
CA ALA A 216 2.01 20.85 -19.44
C ALA A 216 0.72 21.60 -19.82
N ALA A 217 -0.34 21.37 -19.06
CA ALA A 217 -1.58 22.09 -19.15
C ALA A 217 -2.09 22.22 -17.74
N ASP A 218 -2.41 23.46 -17.35
CA ASP A 218 -3.26 23.73 -16.21
C ASP A 218 -4.62 23.06 -16.50
N TRP A 219 -4.75 21.79 -16.09
CA TRP A 219 -5.97 21.02 -16.29
C TRP A 219 -7.05 21.55 -15.36
N ASN A 220 -7.87 22.47 -15.88
CA ASN A 220 -9.24 22.60 -15.40
C ASN A 220 -10.03 21.36 -15.82
N TRP A 221 -10.83 20.84 -14.88
CA TRP A 221 -11.60 19.60 -14.94
C TRP A 221 -12.24 19.32 -16.31
N PRO A 222 -11.99 18.16 -16.96
CA PRO A 222 -12.75 17.78 -18.15
C PRO A 222 -14.19 17.43 -17.77
N PRO A 223 -15.19 17.88 -18.53
CA PRO A 223 -16.57 17.46 -18.33
C PRO A 223 -16.67 15.95 -18.66
N GLY A 224 -16.86 15.10 -17.64
CA GLY A 224 -17.04 13.65 -17.84
C GLY A 224 -16.52 12.73 -16.73
N MET A 225 -15.86 13.22 -15.69
CA MET A 225 -15.56 12.38 -14.51
C MET A 225 -16.82 12.16 -13.66
N SER A 226 -16.96 10.95 -13.11
CA SER A 226 -18.10 10.48 -12.33
C SER A 226 -18.59 11.52 -11.29
N PRO A 227 -19.92 11.70 -11.12
CA PRO A 227 -20.50 12.57 -10.09
C PRO A 227 -19.99 12.31 -8.66
N ASP A 228 -19.38 11.15 -8.42
CA ASP A 228 -18.88 10.72 -7.11
C ASP A 228 -17.46 11.23 -6.77
N CYS A 229 -16.81 12.00 -7.64
CA CYS A 229 -15.43 12.42 -7.40
C CYS A 229 -15.35 13.55 -6.36
N VAL A 230 -15.02 13.19 -5.11
CA VAL A 230 -14.95 14.09 -3.93
C VAL A 230 -13.71 15.02 -3.92
N CYS A 231 -12.81 14.91 -4.90
CA CYS A 231 -11.59 15.71 -4.96
C CYS A 231 -11.88 17.12 -5.48
N ARG A 232 -11.55 18.15 -4.69
CA ARG A 232 -11.81 19.55 -5.05
C ARG A 232 -10.67 20.20 -5.83
N PHE A 233 -9.43 19.76 -5.58
CA PHE A 233 -8.24 20.27 -6.27
C PHE A 233 -7.27 19.12 -6.53
N LEU A 234 -7.02 18.86 -7.81
CA LEU A 234 -6.06 17.87 -8.28
C LEU A 234 -4.92 18.61 -8.97
N ARG A 235 -3.70 18.47 -8.46
CA ARG A 235 -2.51 18.94 -9.15
C ARG A 235 -1.84 17.77 -9.80
N VAL A 236 -1.90 17.74 -11.13
CA VAL A 236 -0.92 16.97 -11.86
C VAL A 236 0.33 17.81 -11.95
N THR A 237 1.46 17.29 -11.48
CA THR A 237 2.73 18.00 -11.66
C THR A 237 3.36 17.49 -12.95
N PRO A 238 3.37 18.26 -14.06
CA PRO A 238 4.19 17.90 -15.20
C PRO A 238 5.64 18.05 -14.75
N ARG A 239 6.43 16.98 -14.77
CA ARG A 239 7.88 17.14 -14.60
C ARG A 239 8.57 17.06 -15.95
N SER A 240 9.35 18.12 -16.22
CA SER A 240 10.21 18.26 -17.38
C SER A 240 10.97 16.97 -17.64
N MET A 241 10.87 16.45 -18.86
CA MET A 241 11.87 15.53 -19.38
C MET A 241 13.19 16.30 -19.46
N SER A 242 13.97 16.38 -18.38
CA SER A 242 15.39 16.69 -18.54
C SER A 242 16.00 15.43 -19.15
N ALA A 243 16.15 15.47 -20.48
CA ALA A 243 16.99 14.54 -21.21
C ALA A 243 18.30 14.41 -20.43
N GLY A 244 18.60 13.19 -19.97
CA GLY A 244 19.89 12.88 -19.40
C GLY A 244 20.95 13.25 -20.43
N ARG A 245 21.88 14.11 -20.03
CA ARG A 245 23.25 14.07 -20.54
C ARG A 245 24.01 13.02 -19.73
#